data_AF-A0A0M9VNM2-F1
#
_entry.id   AF-A0A0M9VNM2-F1
#
_cell.length_a   1.000
_cell.length_b   1.000
_cell.length_c   1.000
_cell.angle_alpha   90.00
_cell.angle_beta   90.00
_cell.angle_gamma   90.00
#
_symmetry.space_group_name_H-M   'P 1'
#
loop_
_entity.id
_entity.type
_entity.pdbx_description
1 polymer ?
#
loop_
_entity_poly.entity_id
_entity_poly.type
_entity_poly.pdbx_seq_one_letter_code
_entity_poly.pdbx_strand_id
1 'polypeptide(L)'
;MPVATIESTARMSSSSSPAPPGPPPGPPPRRPVVPLKASLRSASAAAAEEQLTRTYKCLSLAAKEKYARSQQRELDRILKTAFRMNPYDILDLTQEADEKTIQKVYRKKSLLIHPDKMKDDQVRAEEAFDLLKKAQDYLFDEARRKALDETMDIARQVALRELALPISMTKDEIELEQVPGGRLDGLVPSWNDRVKLCYKHITLDEELKKRKAVQMKQEAEIDAAKLREAAEAERKRRADMDNAWEESREERVQGWRSFQKGAKRKKKSPSVLG
;
A
#
# COMPACT_ATOMS: atom_id res chain seq x y z
N MET A 1 -39.87 35.05 75.39
CA MET A 1 -40.36 35.78 76.59
C MET A 1 -39.91 37.23 76.48
N PRO A 2 -40.69 38.23 76.92
CA PRO A 2 -42.07 38.22 77.45
C PRO A 2 -43.13 38.25 76.31
N VAL A 3 -44.42 37.89 76.45
CA VAL A 3 -45.56 38.50 77.22
C VAL A 3 -45.88 39.90 76.66
N ALA A 4 -46.95 40.18 75.88
CA ALA A 4 -48.39 39.83 75.90
C ALA A 4 -49.21 40.51 77.03
N THR A 5 -50.29 41.23 76.70
CA THR A 5 -51.53 41.53 77.50
C THR A 5 -52.29 42.70 76.81
N ILE A 6 -53.55 42.56 76.36
CA ILE A 6 -54.85 42.97 76.99
C ILE A 6 -54.83 44.33 77.73
N GLU A 7 -55.86 45.19 77.84
CA GLU A 7 -57.31 45.24 77.50
C GLU A 7 -57.63 46.77 77.21
N SER A 8 -58.81 47.40 77.09
CA SER A 8 -60.25 47.05 77.19
C SER A 8 -61.17 48.10 76.53
N THR A 9 -62.38 47.66 76.13
CA THR A 9 -63.68 48.40 76.02
C THR A 9 -63.75 49.76 75.25
N ALA A 10 -64.91 50.33 74.88
CA ALA A 10 -66.33 49.98 75.11
C ALA A 10 -67.20 50.14 73.83
N ARG A 11 -68.43 49.61 73.87
CA ARG A 11 -69.47 49.85 72.85
C ARG A 11 -70.22 51.16 73.10
N MET A 12 -70.69 51.82 72.04
CA MET A 12 -72.05 52.39 71.99
C MET A 12 -72.68 52.12 70.62
N SER A 13 -74.01 51.97 70.58
CA SER A 13 -74.76 51.52 69.40
C SER A 13 -75.56 52.65 68.76
N SER A 14 -75.70 52.60 67.43
CA SER A 14 -76.83 53.24 66.73
C SER A 14 -77.33 52.30 65.63
N SER A 15 -78.66 52.20 65.49
CA SER A 15 -79.32 51.19 64.66
C SER A 15 -79.77 51.74 63.31
N SER A 16 -79.52 51.00 62.23
CA SER A 16 -80.23 51.11 60.96
C SER A 16 -80.45 49.71 60.38
N SER A 17 -81.63 49.45 59.81
CA SER A 17 -82.05 48.11 59.39
C SER A 17 -81.36 47.66 58.09
N PRO A 18 -81.07 46.36 57.91
CA PRO A 18 -80.51 45.84 56.68
C PRO A 18 -81.54 45.85 55.54
N ALA A 19 -81.10 46.18 54.32
CA ALA A 19 -81.86 45.93 53.10
C ALA A 19 -81.93 44.41 52.81
N PRO A 20 -82.98 43.92 52.11
CA PRO A 20 -83.11 42.51 51.77
C PRO A 20 -81.98 42.05 50.82
N PRO A 21 -81.50 40.80 50.95
CA PRO A 21 -80.46 40.28 50.07
C PRO A 21 -80.99 40.12 48.64
N GLY A 22 -80.29 40.72 47.67
CA GLY A 22 -80.54 40.45 46.26
C GLY A 22 -80.22 39.00 45.88
N PRO A 23 -80.82 38.47 44.79
CA PRO A 23 -80.52 37.12 44.32
C PRO A 23 -79.03 36.97 43.99
N PRO A 24 -78.43 35.79 44.19
CA PRO A 24 -77.01 35.58 43.92
C PRO A 24 -76.70 35.79 42.43
N PRO A 25 -75.52 36.33 42.09
CA PRO A 25 -75.12 36.49 40.70
C PRO A 25 -75.10 35.12 40.01
N GLY A 26 -75.79 35.02 38.86
CA GLY A 26 -75.81 33.80 38.07
C GLY A 26 -74.39 33.36 37.66
N PRO A 27 -74.16 32.06 37.47
CA PRO A 27 -72.83 31.56 37.10
C PRO A 27 -72.36 32.24 35.81
N PRO A 28 -71.08 32.66 35.73
CA PRO A 28 -70.57 33.38 34.57
C PRO A 28 -70.77 32.53 33.30
N PRO A 29 -71.09 33.15 32.16
CA PRO A 29 -71.36 32.42 30.92
C PRO A 29 -70.17 31.51 30.61
N ARG A 30 -70.44 30.21 30.42
CA ARG A 30 -69.40 29.23 30.07
C ARG A 30 -68.65 29.75 28.84
N ARG A 31 -67.35 30.02 29.01
CA ARG A 31 -66.46 30.26 27.86
C ARG A 31 -66.68 29.14 26.83
N PRO A 32 -66.83 29.45 25.54
CA PRO A 32 -66.95 28.41 24.52
C PRO A 32 -65.72 27.51 24.61
N VAL A 33 -65.95 26.21 24.84
CA VAL A 33 -64.88 25.22 24.98
C VAL A 33 -64.37 24.87 23.57
N VAL A 34 -63.58 25.79 23.01
CA VAL A 34 -62.81 25.51 21.80
C VAL A 34 -61.92 24.29 22.05
N PRO A 35 -61.91 23.27 21.17
CA PRO A 35 -61.21 22.01 21.41
C PRO A 35 -59.70 22.14 21.17
N LEU A 36 -59.04 22.91 22.05
CA LEU A 36 -57.60 23.25 22.02
C LEU A 36 -56.66 22.01 21.98
N LYS A 37 -57.19 20.82 22.32
CA LYS A 37 -56.45 19.55 22.40
C LYS A 37 -56.21 18.86 21.06
N ALA A 38 -56.84 19.30 19.96
CA ALA A 38 -56.65 18.68 18.63
C ALA A 38 -55.42 19.25 17.89
N SER A 39 -55.44 20.55 17.57
CA SER A 39 -54.45 21.21 16.69
C SER A 39 -53.02 21.22 17.26
N LEU A 40 -52.86 21.42 18.58
CA LEU A 40 -51.53 21.41 19.20
C LEU A 40 -50.85 20.03 19.15
N ARG A 41 -51.63 18.93 19.09
CA ARG A 41 -51.08 17.57 19.03
C ARG A 41 -50.55 17.21 17.64
N SER A 42 -51.23 17.61 16.57
CA SER A 42 -50.75 17.38 15.20
C SER A 42 -49.49 18.21 14.92
N ALA A 43 -49.43 19.46 15.40
CA ALA A 43 -48.23 20.28 15.30
C ALA A 43 -47.02 19.65 16.03
N SER A 44 -47.20 19.12 17.24
CA SER A 44 -46.12 18.42 17.96
C SER A 44 -45.72 17.10 17.30
N ALA A 45 -46.66 16.38 16.69
CA ALA A 45 -46.38 15.13 15.99
C ALA A 45 -45.57 15.37 14.70
N ALA A 46 -45.98 16.33 13.86
CA ALA A 46 -45.26 16.69 12.65
C ALA A 46 -43.83 17.19 12.95
N ALA A 47 -43.65 17.99 14.02
CA ALA A 47 -42.33 18.41 14.47
C ALA A 47 -41.45 17.24 14.96
N ALA A 48 -42.05 16.21 15.58
CA ALA A 48 -41.33 15.00 15.99
C ALA A 48 -40.96 14.11 14.78
N GLU A 49 -41.84 14.01 13.78
CA GLU A 49 -41.56 13.29 12.52
C GLU A 49 -40.47 13.98 11.69
N GLU A 50 -40.45 15.32 11.63
CA GLU A 50 -39.38 16.08 10.99
C GLU A 50 -38.04 15.88 11.73
N GLN A 51 -38.04 15.96 13.07
CA GLN A 51 -36.85 15.70 13.88
C GLN A 51 -36.33 14.27 13.71
N LEU A 52 -37.22 13.26 13.68
CA LEU A 52 -36.87 11.87 13.44
C LEU A 52 -36.29 11.67 12.03
N THR A 53 -36.89 12.29 11.01
CA THR A 53 -36.37 12.27 9.64
C THR A 53 -34.99 12.93 9.56
N ARG A 54 -34.78 14.04 10.28
CA ARG A 54 -33.51 14.77 10.36
C ARG A 54 -32.42 13.96 11.08
N THR A 55 -32.74 13.26 12.17
CA THR A 55 -31.77 12.40 12.88
C THR A 55 -31.41 11.18 12.05
N TYR A 56 -32.37 10.49 11.42
CA TYR A 56 -32.07 9.40 10.49
C TYR A 56 -31.20 9.85 9.31
N LYS A 57 -31.47 11.02 8.72
CA LYS A 57 -30.66 11.57 7.61
C LYS A 57 -29.23 11.91 8.08
N CYS A 58 -29.08 12.46 9.29
CA CYS A 58 -27.78 12.72 9.91
C CYS A 58 -26.99 11.42 10.16
N LEU A 59 -27.63 10.40 10.75
CA LEU A 59 -27.02 9.08 10.98
C LEU A 59 -26.61 8.40 9.66
N SER A 60 -27.43 8.52 8.60
CA SER A 60 -27.11 8.00 7.27
C SER A 60 -25.88 8.67 6.65
N LEU A 61 -25.76 10.00 6.77
CA LEU A 61 -24.57 10.74 6.30
C LEU A 61 -23.33 10.35 7.11
N ALA A 62 -23.42 10.30 8.44
CA ALA A 62 -22.32 9.87 9.30
C ALA A 62 -21.87 8.42 9.02
N ALA A 63 -22.79 7.53 8.63
CA ALA A 63 -22.46 6.17 8.20
C ALA A 63 -21.73 6.15 6.85
N LYS A 64 -22.17 6.96 5.87
CA LYS A 64 -21.49 7.13 4.57
C LYS A 64 -20.08 7.70 4.73
N GLU A 65 -19.91 8.71 5.58
CA GLU A 65 -18.58 9.25 5.88
C GLU A 65 -17.67 8.21 6.54
N LYS A 66 -18.16 7.45 7.52
CA LYS A 66 -17.39 6.36 8.14
C LYS A 66 -16.97 5.30 7.12
N TYR A 67 -17.84 4.97 6.17
CA TYR A 67 -17.53 4.07 5.06
C TYR A 67 -16.44 4.66 4.14
N ALA A 68 -16.62 5.89 3.63
CA ALA A 68 -15.62 6.57 2.79
C ALA A 68 -14.24 6.69 3.46
N ARG A 69 -14.20 7.04 4.76
CA ARG A 69 -12.96 7.06 5.56
C ARG A 69 -12.34 5.66 5.68
N SER A 70 -13.14 4.59 5.70
CA SER A 70 -12.65 3.21 5.67
C SER A 70 -12.11 2.81 4.29
N GLN A 71 -12.75 3.26 3.20
CA GLN A 71 -12.27 3.02 1.83
C GLN A 71 -10.91 3.70 1.61
N GLN A 72 -10.76 4.96 2.02
CA GLN A 72 -9.51 5.70 1.83
C GLN A 72 -8.35 5.13 2.64
N ARG A 73 -8.61 4.67 3.88
CA ARG A 73 -7.62 3.95 4.69
C ARG A 73 -7.17 2.64 4.06
N GLU A 74 -8.08 1.91 3.41
CA GLU A 74 -7.75 0.67 2.70
C GLU A 74 -6.91 0.96 1.45
N LEU A 75 -7.24 1.98 0.65
CA LEU A 75 -6.42 2.44 -0.48
C LEU A 75 -5.03 2.90 -0.03
N ASP A 76 -4.94 3.68 1.04
CA ASP A 76 -3.66 4.14 1.58
C ASP A 76 -2.82 2.96 2.08
N ARG A 77 -3.40 1.96 2.76
CA ARG A 77 -2.65 0.74 3.14
C ARG A 77 -2.12 0.02 1.90
N ILE A 78 -2.98 -0.28 0.91
CA ILE A 78 -2.60 -1.08 -0.26
C ILE A 78 -1.53 -0.39 -1.13
N LEU A 79 -1.62 0.94 -1.30
CA LEU A 79 -0.73 1.67 -2.20
C LEU A 79 0.55 2.21 -1.55
N LYS A 80 0.52 2.55 -0.25
CA LYS A 80 1.63 3.24 0.44
C LYS A 80 2.32 2.40 1.51
N THR A 81 1.57 1.57 2.23
CA THR A 81 2.09 0.78 3.36
C THR A 81 2.49 -0.63 2.94
N ALA A 82 1.63 -1.32 2.19
CA ALA A 82 1.81 -2.72 1.83
C ALA A 82 2.95 -2.88 0.82
N PHE A 83 3.83 -3.87 1.05
CA PHE A 83 4.91 -4.15 0.12
C PHE A 83 4.37 -4.85 -1.14
N ARG A 84 4.50 -4.20 -2.30
CA ARG A 84 3.95 -4.65 -3.60
C ARG A 84 4.36 -6.07 -4.05
N MET A 85 5.42 -6.64 -3.45
CA MET A 85 5.91 -7.98 -3.75
C MET A 85 5.48 -9.03 -2.71
N ASN A 86 4.73 -8.63 -1.67
CA ASN A 86 4.18 -9.51 -0.63
C ASN A 86 2.64 -9.60 -0.74
N PRO A 87 2.10 -10.66 -1.37
CA PRO A 87 0.65 -10.88 -1.47
C PRO A 87 -0.09 -10.91 -0.13
N TYR A 88 0.52 -11.48 0.92
CA TYR A 88 -0.09 -11.55 2.26
C TYR A 88 -0.27 -10.16 2.89
N ASP A 89 0.68 -9.25 2.69
CA ASP A 89 0.63 -7.88 3.24
C ASP A 89 -0.35 -6.96 2.46
N ILE A 90 -0.48 -7.18 1.14
CA ILE A 90 -1.52 -6.55 0.32
C ILE A 90 -2.92 -6.97 0.80
N LEU A 91 -3.11 -8.29 0.99
CA LEU A 91 -4.38 -8.87 1.44
C LEU A 91 -4.62 -8.78 2.96
N ASP A 92 -3.62 -8.38 3.76
CA ASP A 92 -3.66 -8.29 5.23
C ASP A 92 -4.04 -9.65 5.86
N LEU A 93 -3.21 -10.65 5.55
CA LEU A 93 -3.34 -12.05 5.91
C LEU A 93 -2.04 -12.58 6.54
N THR A 94 -2.14 -13.68 7.28
CA THR A 94 -0.99 -14.50 7.71
C THR A 94 -0.71 -15.62 6.70
N GLN A 95 0.49 -16.20 6.77
CA GLN A 95 0.93 -17.36 5.97
C GLN A 95 -0.04 -18.56 6.10
N GLU A 96 -0.64 -18.73 7.27
CA GLU A 96 -1.63 -19.77 7.62
C GLU A 96 -3.01 -19.61 6.96
N ALA A 97 -3.23 -18.58 6.13
CA ALA A 97 -4.55 -18.33 5.56
C ALA A 97 -4.98 -19.38 4.51
N ASP A 98 -6.02 -20.14 4.82
CA ASP A 98 -6.77 -20.97 3.87
C ASP A 98 -7.14 -20.21 2.58
N GLU A 99 -7.19 -20.89 1.44
CA GLU A 99 -7.77 -20.36 0.19
C GLU A 99 -9.17 -19.77 0.37
N LYS A 100 -10.00 -20.41 1.21
CA LYS A 100 -11.34 -19.95 1.57
C LYS A 100 -11.29 -18.60 2.28
N THR A 101 -10.29 -18.39 3.13
CA THR A 101 -10.03 -17.13 3.85
C THR A 101 -9.47 -16.07 2.90
N ILE A 102 -8.50 -16.45 2.04
CA ILE A 102 -7.96 -15.59 0.97
C ILE A 102 -9.09 -15.07 0.08
N GLN A 103 -9.96 -15.94 -0.44
CA GLN A 103 -11.07 -15.55 -1.31
C GLN A 103 -12.12 -14.69 -0.56
N LYS A 104 -12.42 -15.01 0.71
CA LYS A 104 -13.34 -14.22 1.55
C LYS A 104 -12.81 -12.81 1.82
N VAL A 105 -11.52 -12.67 2.10
CA VAL A 105 -10.87 -11.38 2.35
C VAL A 105 -10.72 -10.57 1.07
N TYR A 106 -10.34 -11.20 -0.05
CA TYR A 106 -10.35 -10.56 -1.37
C TYR A 106 -11.74 -9.99 -1.69
N ARG A 107 -12.81 -10.80 -1.61
CA ARG A 107 -14.20 -10.34 -1.88
C ARG A 107 -14.62 -9.18 -0.96
N LYS A 108 -14.23 -9.21 0.32
CA LYS A 108 -14.51 -8.12 1.27
C LYS A 108 -13.79 -6.82 0.88
N LYS A 109 -12.54 -6.91 0.45
CA LYS A 109 -11.69 -5.75 0.12
C LYS A 109 -11.99 -5.16 -1.25
N SER A 110 -12.15 -6.00 -2.27
CA SER A 110 -12.50 -5.56 -3.63
C SER A 110 -13.86 -4.88 -3.70
N LEU A 111 -14.83 -5.25 -2.85
CA LEU A 111 -16.10 -4.53 -2.67
C LEU A 111 -15.96 -3.20 -1.91
N LEU A 112 -14.97 -3.06 -1.04
CA LEU A 112 -14.69 -1.81 -0.30
C LEU A 112 -14.00 -0.79 -1.21
N ILE A 113 -12.96 -1.20 -1.93
CA ILE A 113 -12.17 -0.32 -2.81
C ILE A 113 -12.63 -0.34 -4.27
N HIS A 114 -13.85 -0.79 -4.56
CA HIS A 114 -14.32 -0.90 -5.93
C HIS A 114 -14.37 0.48 -6.63
N PRO A 115 -13.79 0.67 -7.83
CA PRO A 115 -13.67 1.98 -8.48
C PRO A 115 -15.01 2.76 -8.60
N ASP A 116 -16.09 2.13 -9.07
CA ASP A 116 -17.45 2.71 -9.14
C ASP A 116 -17.93 3.43 -7.83
N LYS A 117 -17.42 2.99 -6.67
CA LYS A 117 -17.77 3.54 -5.34
C LYS A 117 -16.84 4.66 -4.87
N MET A 118 -15.73 4.89 -5.57
CA MET A 118 -14.63 5.79 -5.21
C MET A 118 -14.41 6.87 -6.28
N LYS A 119 -15.49 7.57 -6.64
CA LYS A 119 -15.51 8.51 -7.79
C LYS A 119 -14.43 9.60 -7.74
N ASP A 120 -14.08 10.06 -6.55
CA ASP A 120 -13.08 11.12 -6.33
C ASP A 120 -11.62 10.60 -6.41
N ASP A 121 -11.42 9.28 -6.28
CA ASP A 121 -10.12 8.60 -6.16
C ASP A 121 -9.98 7.42 -7.15
N GLN A 122 -10.79 7.42 -8.23
CA GLN A 122 -10.98 6.34 -9.21
C GLN A 122 -9.68 5.64 -9.63
N VAL A 123 -8.67 6.40 -10.07
CA VAL A 123 -7.40 5.86 -10.59
C VAL A 123 -6.62 5.10 -9.52
N ARG A 124 -6.68 5.55 -8.27
CA ARG A 124 -6.04 4.90 -7.11
C ARG A 124 -6.81 3.67 -6.67
N ALA A 125 -8.14 3.71 -6.75
CA ALA A 125 -8.99 2.55 -6.54
C ALA A 125 -8.73 1.45 -7.58
N GLU A 126 -8.52 1.83 -8.85
CA GLU A 126 -8.21 0.92 -9.94
C GLU A 126 -6.84 0.25 -9.76
N GLU A 127 -5.76 0.98 -9.47
CA GLU A 127 -4.45 0.37 -9.16
C GLU A 127 -4.51 -0.56 -7.95
N ALA A 128 -5.18 -0.15 -6.87
CA ALA A 128 -5.30 -0.95 -5.66
C ALA A 128 -6.14 -2.23 -5.87
N PHE A 129 -7.19 -2.17 -6.69
CA PHE A 129 -8.00 -3.32 -7.08
C PHE A 129 -7.17 -4.31 -7.91
N ASP A 130 -6.37 -3.80 -8.84
CA ASP A 130 -5.48 -4.60 -9.67
C ASP A 130 -4.37 -5.28 -8.84
N LEU A 131 -3.87 -4.61 -7.79
CA LEU A 131 -2.96 -5.20 -6.81
C LEU A 131 -3.62 -6.28 -5.93
N LEU A 132 -4.85 -6.06 -5.44
CA LEU A 132 -5.62 -7.09 -4.72
C LEU A 132 -5.81 -8.35 -5.58
N LYS A 133 -6.13 -8.17 -6.86
CA LYS A 133 -6.34 -9.28 -7.79
C LYS A 133 -5.04 -10.04 -8.05
N LYS A 134 -3.94 -9.33 -8.36
CA LYS A 134 -2.60 -9.95 -8.55
C LYS A 134 -2.12 -10.68 -7.30
N ALA A 135 -2.41 -10.16 -6.10
CA ALA A 135 -2.12 -10.84 -4.84
C ALA A 135 -2.95 -12.11 -4.65
N GLN A 136 -4.25 -12.10 -5.00
CA GLN A 136 -5.08 -13.30 -5.00
C GLN A 136 -4.53 -14.33 -6.02
N ASP A 137 -4.36 -13.94 -7.28
CA ASP A 137 -3.93 -14.82 -8.37
C ASP A 137 -2.54 -15.44 -8.11
N TYR A 138 -1.69 -14.78 -7.31
CA TYR A 138 -0.40 -15.32 -6.85
C TYR A 138 -0.56 -16.38 -5.74
N LEU A 139 -1.45 -16.16 -4.75
CA LEU A 139 -1.66 -17.10 -3.64
C LEU A 139 -2.48 -18.35 -4.03
N PHE A 140 -3.19 -18.31 -5.17
CA PHE A 140 -3.87 -19.47 -5.76
C PHE A 140 -2.96 -20.35 -6.65
N ASP A 141 -1.71 -19.94 -6.89
CA ASP A 141 -0.69 -20.78 -7.53
C ASP A 141 0.19 -21.41 -6.44
N GLU A 142 0.04 -22.73 -6.23
CA GLU A 142 0.73 -23.47 -5.18
C GLU A 142 2.27 -23.33 -5.24
N ALA A 143 2.86 -23.29 -6.44
CA ALA A 143 4.30 -23.22 -6.62
C ALA A 143 4.83 -21.82 -6.27
N ARG A 144 4.10 -20.77 -6.67
CA ARG A 144 4.38 -19.38 -6.29
C ARG A 144 4.15 -19.15 -4.80
N ARG A 145 3.06 -19.67 -4.23
CA ARG A 145 2.79 -19.62 -2.79
C ARG A 145 3.91 -20.30 -1.99
N LYS A 146 4.36 -21.49 -2.38
CA LYS A 146 5.45 -22.20 -1.69
C LYS A 146 6.76 -21.40 -1.68
N ALA A 147 7.14 -20.80 -2.81
CA ALA A 147 8.36 -19.97 -2.87
C ALA A 147 8.24 -18.68 -2.02
N LEU A 148 7.04 -18.10 -1.93
CA LEU A 148 6.75 -16.98 -1.04
C LEU A 148 6.85 -17.40 0.44
N ASP A 149 6.28 -18.54 0.79
CA ASP A 149 6.27 -19.11 2.14
C ASP A 149 7.69 -19.47 2.61
N GLU A 150 8.49 -20.12 1.75
CA GLU A 150 9.93 -20.36 1.99
C GLU A 150 10.69 -19.05 2.26
N THR A 151 10.37 -17.98 1.52
CA THR A 151 10.98 -16.66 1.71
C THR A 151 10.51 -15.99 3.02
N MET A 152 9.25 -16.19 3.43
CA MET A 152 8.73 -15.74 4.73
C MET A 152 9.41 -16.46 5.89
N ASP A 153 9.67 -17.76 5.76
CA ASP A 153 10.40 -18.52 6.77
C ASP A 153 11.86 -18.07 6.89
N ILE A 154 12.54 -17.75 5.79
CA ILE A 154 13.87 -17.13 5.85
C ILE A 154 13.80 -15.75 6.53
N ALA A 155 12.80 -14.93 6.21
CA ALA A 155 12.59 -13.62 6.87
C ALA A 155 12.33 -13.76 8.38
N ARG A 156 11.53 -14.75 8.79
CA ARG A 156 11.27 -15.11 10.18
C ARG A 156 12.55 -15.51 10.91
N GLN A 157 13.38 -16.36 10.29
CA GLN A 157 14.67 -16.78 10.85
C GLN A 157 15.68 -15.63 10.98
N VAL A 158 15.66 -14.66 10.05
CA VAL A 158 16.47 -13.43 10.15
C VAL A 158 15.98 -12.55 11.30
N ALA A 159 14.67 -12.33 11.44
CA ALA A 159 14.09 -11.55 12.54
C ALA A 159 14.37 -12.16 13.92
N LEU A 160 14.32 -13.50 14.07
CA LEU A 160 14.74 -14.18 15.30
C LEU A 160 16.23 -13.94 15.59
N ARG A 161 17.09 -14.03 14.57
CA ARG A 161 18.54 -13.83 14.70
C ARG A 161 18.91 -12.39 15.10
N GLU A 162 18.22 -11.39 14.55
CA GLU A 162 18.39 -9.97 14.93
C GLU A 162 18.07 -9.73 16.42
N LEU A 163 17.11 -10.48 16.98
CA LEU A 163 16.69 -10.39 18.38
C LEU A 163 17.46 -11.34 19.32
N ALA A 164 18.50 -12.01 18.82
CA ALA A 164 19.25 -13.06 19.52
C ALA A 164 18.32 -14.15 20.14
N LEU A 165 17.28 -14.53 19.41
CA LEU A 165 16.36 -15.63 19.74
C LEU A 165 16.80 -16.92 19.01
N PRO A 166 16.49 -18.11 19.56
CA PRO A 166 16.72 -19.37 18.87
C PRO A 166 15.98 -19.41 17.53
N ILE A 167 16.70 -19.69 16.45
CA ILE A 167 16.13 -19.73 15.08
C ILE A 167 15.07 -20.84 14.94
N SER A 168 15.12 -21.85 15.82
CA SER A 168 14.20 -22.98 15.88
C SER A 168 12.95 -22.76 16.75
N MET A 169 12.69 -21.55 17.26
CA MET A 169 11.50 -21.31 18.08
C MET A 169 10.21 -21.67 17.32
N THR A 170 9.33 -22.41 17.97
CA THR A 170 8.01 -22.73 17.42
C THR A 170 7.10 -21.51 17.41
N LYS A 171 5.99 -21.58 16.66
CA LYS A 171 5.01 -20.50 16.59
C LYS A 171 4.42 -20.20 17.98
N ASP A 172 4.07 -21.25 18.72
CA ASP A 172 3.46 -21.17 20.05
C ASP A 172 4.40 -20.49 21.07
N GLU A 173 5.71 -20.76 21.01
CA GLU A 173 6.71 -20.06 21.82
C GLU A 173 6.81 -18.57 21.46
N ILE A 174 6.73 -18.24 20.17
CA ILE A 174 6.75 -16.85 19.67
C ILE A 174 5.45 -16.11 20.04
N GLU A 175 4.30 -16.79 20.07
CA GLU A 175 3.04 -16.25 20.58
C GLU A 175 3.11 -16.01 22.10
N LEU A 176 3.72 -16.92 22.87
CA LEU A 176 3.94 -16.74 24.31
C LEU A 176 4.86 -15.56 24.63
N GLU A 177 5.95 -15.35 23.88
CA GLU A 177 6.84 -14.19 24.07
C GLU A 177 6.19 -12.84 23.67
N GLN A 178 5.07 -12.85 22.96
CA GLN A 178 4.26 -11.65 22.62
C GLN A 178 3.18 -11.33 23.68
N VAL A 179 2.99 -12.18 24.71
CA VAL A 179 2.09 -11.92 25.84
C VAL A 179 2.67 -10.81 26.73
N PRO A 180 1.87 -9.94 27.36
CA PRO A 180 2.37 -8.84 28.19
C PRO A 180 3.46 -9.24 29.20
N GLY A 181 4.63 -8.61 29.09
CA GLY A 181 5.84 -8.92 29.87
C GLY A 181 6.80 -9.94 29.23
N GLY A 182 6.47 -10.53 28.08
CA GLY A 182 7.36 -11.38 27.29
C GLY A 182 8.40 -10.60 26.48
N ARG A 183 9.37 -11.28 25.86
CA ARG A 183 10.51 -10.66 25.15
C ARG A 183 10.14 -9.95 23.84
N LEU A 184 8.95 -10.20 23.30
CA LEU A 184 8.42 -9.57 22.08
C LEU A 184 7.27 -8.59 22.38
N ASP A 185 6.81 -8.49 23.63
CA ASP A 185 5.87 -7.46 24.07
C ASP A 185 6.50 -6.05 24.00
N GLY A 186 5.67 -5.04 23.73
CA GLY A 186 6.09 -3.65 23.59
C GLY A 186 7.12 -3.35 22.49
N LEU A 187 7.52 -4.34 21.68
CA LEU A 187 8.64 -4.23 20.75
C LEU A 187 8.33 -3.27 19.60
N VAL A 188 9.27 -2.38 19.28
CA VAL A 188 9.18 -1.42 18.16
C VAL A 188 10.37 -1.63 17.20
N PRO A 189 10.15 -1.84 15.89
CA PRO A 189 8.90 -2.29 15.28
C PRO A 189 8.42 -3.62 15.89
N SER A 190 7.13 -3.93 15.77
CA SER A 190 6.55 -5.16 16.32
C SER A 190 7.18 -6.41 15.71
N TRP A 191 6.97 -7.57 16.34
CA TRP A 191 7.42 -8.85 15.82
C TRP A 191 7.00 -9.06 14.35
N ASN A 192 5.71 -8.85 14.05
CA ASN A 192 5.17 -8.98 12.69
C ASN A 192 5.75 -7.95 11.72
N ASP A 193 5.97 -6.71 12.15
CA ASP A 193 6.58 -5.67 11.32
C ASP A 193 8.06 -5.97 11.02
N ARG A 194 8.79 -6.58 11.96
CA ARG A 194 10.17 -7.05 11.74
C ARG A 194 10.22 -8.13 10.68
N VAL A 195 9.36 -9.15 10.74
CA VAL A 195 9.29 -10.19 9.70
C VAL A 195 8.96 -9.57 8.33
N LYS A 196 8.03 -8.61 8.25
CA LYS A 196 7.73 -7.86 7.02
C LYS A 196 8.92 -7.05 6.49
N LEU A 197 9.70 -6.41 7.38
CA LEU A 197 10.91 -5.66 7.04
C LEU A 197 12.01 -6.60 6.54
N CYS A 198 12.33 -7.67 7.27
CA CYS A 198 13.34 -8.66 6.87
C CYS A 198 12.97 -9.29 5.50
N TYR A 199 11.69 -9.63 5.28
CA TYR A 199 11.21 -10.11 3.97
C TYR A 199 11.48 -9.09 2.87
N LYS A 200 11.06 -7.83 3.09
CA LYS A 200 11.29 -6.73 2.13
C LYS A 200 12.76 -6.55 1.79
N HIS A 201 13.66 -6.66 2.77
CA HIS A 201 15.11 -6.61 2.54
C HIS A 201 15.60 -7.79 1.69
N ILE A 202 15.21 -9.03 2.01
CA ILE A 202 15.58 -10.23 1.25
C ILE A 202 15.12 -10.11 -0.22
N THR A 203 13.85 -9.80 -0.46
CA THR A 203 13.31 -9.69 -1.83
C THR A 203 13.98 -8.59 -2.64
N LEU A 204 14.26 -7.42 -2.04
CA LEU A 204 14.95 -6.33 -2.74
C LEU A 204 16.41 -6.68 -3.04
N ASP A 205 17.13 -7.33 -2.12
CA ASP A 205 18.50 -7.78 -2.34
C ASP A 205 18.59 -8.85 -3.43
N GLU A 206 17.61 -9.74 -3.53
CA GLU A 206 17.51 -10.71 -4.62
C GLU A 206 17.26 -10.05 -5.98
N GLU A 207 16.33 -9.09 -6.08
CA GLU A 207 16.11 -8.36 -7.32
C GLU A 207 17.33 -7.53 -7.73
N LEU A 208 18.05 -6.94 -6.77
CA LEU A 208 19.31 -6.25 -7.04
C LEU A 208 20.41 -7.22 -7.53
N LYS A 209 20.48 -8.44 -6.99
CA LYS A 209 21.39 -9.50 -7.47
C LYS A 209 21.02 -9.94 -8.89
N LYS A 210 19.74 -10.22 -9.16
CA LYS A 210 19.21 -10.60 -10.49
C LYS A 210 19.52 -9.52 -11.53
N ARG A 211 19.24 -8.25 -11.21
CA ARG A 211 19.52 -7.11 -12.10
C ARG A 211 21.02 -6.96 -12.40
N LYS A 212 21.89 -7.07 -11.39
CA LYS A 212 23.35 -7.05 -11.59
C LYS A 212 23.83 -8.23 -12.44
N ALA A 213 23.29 -9.43 -12.24
CA ALA A 213 23.65 -10.61 -13.03
C ALA A 213 23.25 -10.46 -14.52
N VAL A 214 22.09 -9.87 -14.80
CA VAL A 214 21.67 -9.55 -16.19
C VAL A 214 22.60 -8.51 -16.81
N GLN A 215 22.95 -7.44 -16.09
CA GLN A 215 23.89 -6.42 -16.55
C GLN A 215 25.28 -7.01 -16.86
N MET A 216 25.87 -7.75 -15.91
CA MET A 216 27.17 -8.41 -16.08
C MET A 216 27.17 -9.37 -17.28
N LYS A 217 26.06 -10.07 -17.54
CA LYS A 217 25.92 -10.93 -18.72
C LYS A 217 25.91 -10.12 -20.02
N GLN A 218 25.19 -9.00 -20.07
CA GLN A 218 25.16 -8.12 -21.25
C GLN A 218 26.54 -7.50 -21.52
N GLU A 219 27.23 -7.03 -20.48
CA GLU A 219 28.59 -6.48 -20.58
C GLU A 219 29.58 -7.54 -21.09
N ALA A 220 29.54 -8.76 -20.53
CA ALA A 220 30.37 -9.87 -21.00
C ALA A 220 30.04 -10.32 -22.44
N GLU A 221 28.78 -10.24 -22.87
CA GLU A 221 28.37 -10.55 -24.25
C GLU A 221 28.86 -9.48 -25.23
N ILE A 222 28.78 -8.19 -24.84
CA ILE A 222 29.32 -7.05 -25.60
C ILE A 222 30.85 -7.16 -25.74
N ASP A 223 31.57 -7.48 -24.67
CA ASP A 223 33.04 -7.60 -24.72
C ASP A 223 33.50 -8.87 -25.45
N ALA A 224 32.75 -9.97 -25.37
CA ALA A 224 32.96 -11.14 -26.20
C ALA A 224 32.71 -10.86 -27.70
N ALA A 225 31.74 -10.00 -28.03
CA ALA A 225 31.50 -9.54 -29.40
C ALA A 225 32.65 -8.68 -29.92
N LYS A 226 33.11 -7.67 -29.16
CA LYS A 226 34.30 -6.86 -29.49
C LYS A 226 35.54 -7.71 -29.69
N LEU A 227 35.76 -8.72 -28.84
CA LEU A 227 36.91 -9.62 -28.96
C LEU A 227 36.85 -10.48 -30.23
N ARG A 228 35.66 -10.96 -30.62
CA ARG A 228 35.44 -11.65 -31.90
C ARG A 228 35.70 -10.72 -33.09
N GLU A 229 35.13 -9.51 -33.07
CA GLU A 229 35.32 -8.50 -34.12
C GLU A 229 36.80 -8.13 -34.28
N ALA A 230 37.52 -7.88 -33.19
CA ALA A 230 38.96 -7.60 -33.21
C ALA A 230 39.76 -8.78 -33.77
N ALA A 231 39.41 -10.02 -33.40
CA ALA A 231 40.03 -11.23 -33.94
C ALA A 231 39.67 -11.51 -35.40
N GLU A 232 38.57 -10.94 -35.93
CA GLU A 232 38.19 -10.99 -37.35
C GLU A 232 38.89 -9.90 -38.15
N ALA A 233 38.96 -8.68 -37.61
CA ALA A 233 39.72 -7.57 -38.19
C ALA A 233 41.22 -7.89 -38.30
N GLU A 234 41.82 -8.55 -37.31
CA GLU A 234 43.23 -8.95 -37.38
C GLU A 234 43.46 -10.14 -38.32
N ARG A 235 42.56 -11.14 -38.34
CA ARG A 235 42.58 -12.21 -39.36
C ARG A 235 42.48 -11.64 -40.78
N LYS A 236 41.59 -10.65 -40.98
CA LYS A 236 41.44 -9.96 -42.26
C LYS A 236 42.69 -9.15 -42.62
N ARG A 237 43.19 -8.30 -41.71
CA ARG A 237 44.43 -7.54 -41.92
C ARG A 237 45.58 -8.44 -42.35
N ARG A 238 45.75 -9.59 -41.69
CA ARG A 238 46.78 -10.56 -42.04
C ARG A 238 46.56 -11.15 -43.44
N ALA A 239 45.34 -11.57 -43.77
CA ALA A 239 45.01 -12.07 -45.10
C ALA A 239 45.22 -11.01 -46.19
N ASP A 240 44.84 -9.76 -45.94
CA ASP A 240 45.05 -8.62 -46.85
C ASP A 240 46.56 -8.36 -47.06
N MET A 241 47.39 -8.48 -46.01
CA MET A 241 48.86 -8.38 -46.11
C MET A 241 49.50 -9.56 -46.86
N ASP A 242 49.08 -10.80 -46.56
CA ASP A 242 49.58 -12.01 -47.22
C ASP A 242 49.18 -12.00 -48.72
N ASN A 243 47.99 -11.50 -49.06
CA ASN A 243 47.54 -11.28 -50.44
C ASN A 243 48.40 -10.21 -51.16
N ALA A 244 48.61 -9.03 -50.57
CA ALA A 244 49.43 -7.97 -51.17
C ALA A 244 50.91 -8.39 -51.35
N TRP A 245 51.40 -9.30 -50.50
CA TRP A 245 52.69 -9.96 -50.69
C TRP A 245 52.67 -10.87 -51.93
N GLU A 246 51.68 -11.74 -52.10
CA GLU A 246 51.59 -12.59 -53.29
C GLU A 246 51.29 -11.81 -54.58
N GLU A 247 50.52 -10.72 -54.56
CA GLU A 247 50.33 -9.85 -55.73
C GLU A 247 51.65 -9.19 -56.17
N SER A 248 52.43 -8.68 -55.21
CA SER A 248 53.76 -8.10 -55.49
C SER A 248 54.87 -9.15 -55.74
N ARG A 249 54.56 -10.45 -55.72
CA ARG A 249 55.52 -11.54 -55.95
C ARG A 249 56.18 -11.44 -57.32
N GLU A 250 55.39 -11.23 -58.35
CA GLU A 250 55.86 -11.28 -59.74
C GLU A 250 56.82 -10.12 -60.06
N GLU A 251 56.52 -8.91 -59.57
CA GLU A 251 57.46 -7.77 -59.64
C GLU A 251 58.77 -8.06 -58.90
N ARG A 252 58.69 -8.63 -57.69
CA ARG A 252 59.88 -8.97 -56.88
C ARG A 252 60.71 -10.08 -57.51
N VAL A 253 60.06 -11.05 -58.16
CA VAL A 253 60.72 -12.10 -58.97
C VAL A 253 61.41 -11.48 -60.21
N GLN A 254 60.78 -10.54 -60.91
CA GLN A 254 61.44 -9.82 -62.02
C GLN A 254 62.60 -8.94 -61.53
N GLY A 255 62.45 -8.27 -60.38
CA GLY A 255 63.51 -7.52 -59.71
C GLY A 255 64.72 -8.40 -59.38
N TRP A 256 64.50 -9.57 -58.78
CA TRP A 256 65.58 -10.53 -58.49
C TRP A 256 66.24 -11.08 -59.77
N ARG A 257 65.44 -11.43 -60.79
CA ARG A 257 65.95 -11.86 -62.11
C ARG A 257 66.79 -10.77 -62.79
N SER A 258 66.44 -9.49 -62.63
CA SER A 258 67.20 -8.37 -63.19
C SER A 258 68.49 -8.10 -62.42
N PHE A 259 68.45 -8.17 -61.08
CA PHE A 259 69.64 -8.12 -60.21
C PHE A 259 70.66 -9.22 -60.55
N GLN A 260 70.20 -10.46 -60.73
CA GLN A 260 71.08 -11.58 -61.10
C GLN A 260 71.74 -11.39 -62.48
N LYS A 261 71.03 -10.79 -63.45
CA LYS A 261 71.60 -10.36 -64.74
C LYS A 261 72.60 -9.21 -64.58
N GLY A 262 72.31 -8.25 -63.70
CA GLY A 262 73.20 -7.12 -63.37
C GLY A 262 74.51 -7.57 -62.74
N ALA A 263 74.47 -8.51 -61.78
CA ALA A 263 75.65 -9.09 -61.15
C ALA A 263 76.61 -9.73 -62.17
N LYS A 264 76.07 -10.45 -63.18
CA LYS A 264 76.88 -11.01 -64.28
C LYS A 264 77.52 -9.93 -65.17
N ARG A 265 76.88 -8.76 -65.35
CA ARG A 265 77.42 -7.65 -66.16
C ARG A 265 78.52 -6.84 -65.47
N LYS A 266 78.61 -6.86 -64.13
CA LYS A 266 79.64 -6.11 -63.38
C LYS A 266 81.01 -6.80 -63.38
N LYS A 267 81.14 -8.02 -63.92
CA LYS A 267 82.41 -8.76 -64.06
C LYS A 267 83.13 -8.44 -65.37
N LYS A 268 83.45 -7.16 -65.61
CA LYS A 268 84.47 -6.74 -66.59
C LYS A 268 85.78 -6.46 -65.86
N SER A 269 86.90 -6.87 -66.46
CA SER A 269 88.25 -6.63 -65.95
C SER A 269 88.62 -5.14 -65.97
N PRO A 270 89.57 -4.68 -65.14
CA PRO A 270 90.21 -3.40 -65.34
C PRO A 270 90.94 -3.40 -66.69
N SER A 271 90.74 -2.35 -67.49
CA SER A 271 91.48 -2.16 -68.74
C SER A 271 92.85 -1.57 -68.43
N VAL A 272 93.89 -2.37 -68.56
CA VAL A 272 95.28 -1.86 -68.58
C VAL A 272 95.55 -1.25 -69.95
N LEU A 273 96.30 -0.14 -69.98
CA LEU A 273 96.69 0.56 -71.20
C LEU A 273 97.80 -0.20 -71.94
N GLY A 274 97.73 -0.18 -73.27
CA GLY A 274 98.72 -0.70 -74.21
C GLY A 274 98.38 -0.23 -75.62
#